data_AF-A0A6N9V3F8-F1
#
_entry.id   AF-A0A6N9V3F8-F1
#
_cell.length_a   1.000
_cell.length_b   1.000
_cell.length_c   1.000
_cell.angle_alpha   90.00
_cell.angle_beta   90.00
_cell.angle_gamma   90.00
#
_symmetry.space_group_name_H-M   'P 1'
#
loop_
_entity.id
_entity.type
_entity.pdbx_description
1 polymer ?
#
loop_
_entity_poly.entity_id
_entity_poly.type
_entity_poly.pdbx_seq_one_letter_code
_entity_poly.pdbx_strand_id
1 'polypeptide(L)' 'TSLPDAEAWEELAARALETATPAPATGVPDGFAYQLTVDGRSAHFTDPHLTPAQRELVSRVLKEGA' A
#
# COMPACT_ATOMS: atom_id res chain seq x y z
N THR A 1 -10.05 -15.46 16.66
CA THR A 1 -9.12 -14.79 17.58
C THR A 1 -8.64 -13.53 16.89
N SER A 2 -8.95 -12.35 17.41
CA SER A 2 -8.45 -11.09 16.82
C SER A 2 -6.96 -10.96 17.13
N LEU A 3 -6.14 -10.65 16.13
CA LEU A 3 -4.75 -10.27 16.38
C LEU A 3 -4.72 -8.85 16.98
N PRO A 4 -3.83 -8.57 17.93
CA PRO A 4 -3.79 -7.28 18.63
C PRO A 4 -3.48 -6.10 17.70
N ASP A 5 -2.86 -6.35 16.56
CA ASP A 5 -2.49 -5.36 15.55
C ASP A 5 -3.40 -5.36 14.32
N ALA A 6 -4.43 -6.22 14.28
CA ALA A 6 -5.33 -6.35 13.14
C ALA A 6 -6.02 -5.02 12.78
N GLU A 7 -6.54 -4.31 13.78
CA GLU A 7 -7.22 -3.02 13.58
C GLU A 7 -6.28 -1.96 12.98
N ALA A 8 -5.04 -1.90 13.46
CA ALA A 8 -4.04 -0.99 12.92
C ALA A 8 -3.66 -1.30 11.46
N TRP A 9 -3.68 -2.59 11.08
CA TRP A 9 -3.47 -3.00 9.69
C TRP A 9 -4.67 -2.66 8.80
N GLU A 10 -5.89 -2.88 9.28
CA GLU A 10 -7.11 -2.54 8.56
C GLU A 10 -7.21 -1.03 8.29
N GLU A 11 -6.95 -0.20 9.31
CA GLU A 11 -6.94 1.26 9.17
C GLU A 11 -5.86 1.73 8.17
N LEU A 12 -4.65 1.18 8.25
CA LEU A 12 -3.57 1.56 7.35
C LEU A 12 -3.86 1.15 5.90
N ALA A 13 -4.42 -0.05 5.70
CA ALA A 13 -4.85 -0.53 4.41
C ALA A 13 -5.96 0.34 3.82
N ALA A 14 -6.99 0.67 4.62
CA ALA A 14 -8.08 1.54 4.20
C ALA A 14 -7.57 2.92 3.71
N ARG A 15 -6.69 3.57 4.49
CA ARG A 15 -6.09 4.86 4.12
C ARG A 15 -5.21 4.79 2.87
N ALA A 16 -4.48 3.69 2.69
CA ALA A 16 -3.68 3.48 1.49
C ALA A 16 -4.56 3.32 0.23
N LEU A 17 -5.74 2.69 0.37
CA LEU A 17 -6.71 2.51 -0.72
C LEU A 17 -7.43 3.80 -1.10
N GLU A 18 -7.78 4.66 -0.15
CA GLU A 18 -8.50 5.93 -0.41
C GLU A 18 -7.78 6.83 -1.40
N THR A 19 -6.45 6.78 -1.40
CA THR A 19 -5.58 7.62 -2.23
C THR A 19 -5.02 6.90 -3.45
N ALA A 20 -5.40 5.63 -3.66
CA ALA A 20 -4.88 4.82 -4.75
C ALA A 20 -5.69 5.00 -6.04
N THR A 21 -4.99 4.95 -7.17
CA THR A 21 -5.63 4.97 -8.48
C THR A 21 -5.96 3.53 -8.89
N PRO A 22 -7.15 3.26 -9.47
CA PRO A 22 -7.54 1.91 -9.92
C PRO A 22 -6.74 1.44 -11.15
N ALA A 23 -6.10 2.36 -11.86
CA ALA A 23 -5.22 2.08 -12.98
C ALA A 23 -3.75 2.35 -12.61
N PRO A 24 -2.80 1.53 -13.10
CA PRO A 24 -1.38 1.82 -12.95
C PRO A 24 -1.05 3.15 -13.64
N ALA A 25 -0.44 4.07 -12.89
CA ALA A 25 0.12 5.28 -13.46
C ALA A 25 1.30 4.92 -14.39
N THR A 26 1.53 5.73 -15.41
CA THR A 26 2.73 5.61 -16.26
C THR A 26 3.96 5.71 -15.37
N GLY A 27 4.61 4.56 -15.12
CA GLY A 27 5.73 4.46 -14.20
C GLY A 27 6.86 5.41 -14.59
N VAL A 28 7.56 5.95 -13.60
CA VAL A 28 8.81 6.68 -13.83
C VAL A 28 9.94 5.70 -14.14
N PRO A 29 10.90 6.05 -15.02
CA PRO A 29 12.13 5.28 -15.20
C PRO A 29 12.84 5.12 -13.86
N ASP A 30 13.23 3.88 -13.51
CA ASP A 30 13.89 3.49 -12.25
C ASP A 30 13.02 3.52 -10.97
N GLY A 31 11.71 3.77 -11.09
CA GLY A 31 10.79 3.70 -9.93
C GLY A 31 10.28 2.30 -9.62
N PHE A 32 9.92 2.09 -8.35
CA PHE A 32 9.19 0.89 -7.93
C PHE A 32 7.68 1.09 -8.11
N ALA A 33 7.03 0.12 -8.76
CA ALA A 33 5.59 0.03 -8.83
C ALA A 33 5.08 -1.02 -7.84
N TYR A 34 4.01 -0.68 -7.12
CA TYR A 34 3.39 -1.55 -6.14
C TYR A 34 1.92 -1.77 -6.49
N GLN A 35 1.42 -2.97 -6.19
CA GLN A 35 0.02 -3.32 -6.25
C GLN A 35 -0.44 -3.82 -4.88
N LEU A 36 -1.39 -3.12 -4.29
CA LEU A 36 -2.05 -3.51 -3.05
C LEU A 36 -3.39 -4.15 -3.40
N THR A 37 -3.69 -5.34 -2.85
CA THR A 37 -5.00 -5.98 -2.99
C THR A 37 -5.58 -6.29 -1.61
N VAL A 38 -6.76 -5.75 -1.32
CA VAL A 38 -7.47 -5.90 -0.04
C VAL A 38 -8.93 -6.19 -0.36
N ASP A 39 -9.46 -7.29 0.17
CA ASP A 39 -10.86 -7.70 -0.05
C ASP A 39 -11.31 -7.67 -1.53
N GLY A 40 -10.41 -8.08 -2.42
CA GLY A 40 -10.66 -8.10 -3.87
C GLY A 40 -10.58 -6.73 -4.58
N ARG A 41 -10.27 -5.65 -3.85
CA ARG A 41 -10.00 -4.32 -4.41
C ARG A 41 -8.50 -4.16 -4.65
N SER A 42 -8.11 -3.82 -5.87
CA SER A 42 -6.72 -3.54 -6.21
C SER A 42 -6.46 -2.04 -6.36
N ALA A 43 -5.30 -1.65 -5.86
CA ALA A 43 -4.81 -0.28 -5.81
C ALA A 43 -3.38 -0.26 -6.34
N HIS A 44 -3.07 0.72 -7.20
CA HIS A 44 -1.74 0.88 -7.78
C HIS A 44 -1.10 2.19 -7.33
N PHE A 45 0.18 2.13 -6.97
CA PHE A 45 0.98 3.29 -6.61
C PHE A 45 2.45 3.08 -6.97
N THR A 46 3.17 4.18 -7.18
CA THR A 46 4.56 4.19 -7.65
C THR A 46 5.42 5.09 -6.78
N ASP A 47 6.62 4.65 -6.39
CA ASP A 47 7.65 5.53 -5.82
C ASP A 47 8.27 6.37 -6.96
N PRO A 48 8.44 7.71 -6.81
CA PRO A 48 8.44 8.52 -5.58
C PRO A 48 7.10 9.11 -5.15
N HIS A 49 6.00 8.78 -5.83
CA HIS A 49 4.68 9.40 -5.63
C HIS A 49 3.81 8.75 -4.53
N LEU A 50 4.44 8.05 -3.58
CA LEU A 50 3.73 7.40 -2.47
C LEU A 50 3.15 8.43 -1.50
N THR A 51 1.90 8.23 -1.09
CA THR A 51 1.34 8.94 0.07
C THR A 51 2.01 8.46 1.37
N PRO A 52 1.91 9.21 2.48
CA PRO A 52 2.46 8.78 3.76
C PRO A 52 1.97 7.40 4.20
N ALA A 53 0.66 7.12 4.03
CA ALA A 53 0.06 5.82 4.36
C ALA A 53 0.58 4.69 3.47
N GLN A 54 0.74 4.92 2.16
CA GLN A 54 1.29 3.92 1.24
C GLN A 54 2.77 3.61 1.56
N ARG A 55 3.57 4.66 1.83
CA ARG A 55 4.97 4.50 2.24
C ARG A 55 5.10 3.73 3.55
N GLU A 56 4.24 4.04 4.53
CA GLU A 56 4.20 3.33 5.80
C GLU A 56 3.82 1.85 5.61
N LEU A 57 2.78 1.58 4.83
CA LEU A 57 2.34 0.22 4.51
C LEU A 57 3.45 -0.59 3.84
N VAL A 58 4.05 -0.06 2.77
CA VAL A 58 5.17 -0.71 2.06
C VAL A 58 6.35 -0.94 3.00
N SER A 59 6.71 0.06 3.80
CA SER A 59 7.82 -0.07 4.74
C SER A 59 7.55 -1.12 5.81
N ARG A 60 6.31 -1.21 6.31
CA ARG A 60 5.93 -2.17 7.35
C ARG A 60 5.90 -3.59 6.79
N VAL A 61 5.25 -3.82 5.65
CA VAL A 61 5.17 -5.14 5.00
C VAL A 61 6.55 -5.64 4.56
N LEU A 62 7.35 -4.79 3.91
CA LEU A 62 8.65 -5.20 3.40
C LEU A 62 9.75 -5.26 4.47
N LYS A 63 9.60 -4.55 5.61
CA LYS A 63 10.48 -4.73 6.77
C LYS A 63 10.14 -5.98 7.58
N GLU A 64 8.87 -6.35 7.69
CA GLU A 64 8.48 -7.56 8.43
C GLU A 64 8.73 -8.86 7.66
N GLY A 65 9.19 -8.79 6.40
CA GLY A 65 9.54 -9.94 5.57
C GLY A 65 11.05 -10.20 5.37
N ALA A 66 11.95 -9.43 6.00
CA ALA A 66 13.41 -9.54 5.84
C ALA A 66 14.12 -9.99 7.12
#